data_AF-A0A1F8XFD7-F1
#
_entry.id   AF-A0A1F8XFD7-F1
#
_cell.length_a   1.000
_cell.length_b   1.000
_cell.length_c   1.000
_cell.angle_alpha   90.00
_cell.angle_beta   90.00
_cell.angle_gamma   90.00
#
_symmetry.space_group_name_H-M   'P 1'
#
loop_
_entity.id
_entity.type
_entity.pdbx_description
1 polymer ?
#
loop_
_entity_poly.entity_id
_entity_poly.type
_entity_poly.pdbx_seq_one_letter_code
_entity_poly.pdbx_strand_id
1 'polypeptide(L)' 'MTISPSGWTYRNTFVLYDRETGTLWYPYAKGLMGIQGKYFKRWLPKLPSDDTTWEEWRKRHPSSEVLQ' A
#
# COMPACT_ATOMS: atom_id res chain seq x y z
N MET A 1 -5.80 3.26 11.34
CA MET A 1 -5.74 2.20 10.31
C MET A 1 -4.45 1.41 10.47
N THR A 2 -4.52 0.20 11.02
CA THR A 2 -3.37 -0.70 11.16
C THR A 2 -3.45 -1.80 10.09
N ILE A 3 -2.57 -1.70 9.08
CA ILE A 3 -2.43 -2.72 8.03
C ILE A 3 -1.28 -3.67 8.41
N SER A 4 -1.52 -4.98 8.30
CA SER A 4 -0.52 -6.03 8.55
C SER A 4 -0.59 -7.13 7.49
N PRO A 5 0.46 -7.95 7.29
CA PRO A 5 0.36 -9.13 6.43
C PRO A 5 -0.68 -10.11 6.99
N SER A 6 -1.53 -10.67 6.13
CA SER A 6 -2.47 -11.73 6.56
C SER A 6 -1.81 -13.10 6.71
N GLY A 7 -0.56 -13.25 6.25
CA GLY A 7 0.15 -14.53 6.12
C GLY A 7 -0.17 -15.26 4.81
N TRP A 8 -1.11 -14.75 4.00
CA TRP A 8 -1.48 -15.36 2.73
C TRP A 8 -0.81 -14.62 1.57
N THR A 9 -0.42 -15.39 0.57
CA THR A 9 0.01 -14.86 -0.72
C THR A 9 -0.92 -15.36 -1.81
N TYR A 10 -1.19 -14.51 -2.79
CA TYR A 10 -1.89 -14.90 -3.99
C TYR A 10 -1.18 -14.26 -5.18
N ARG A 11 -0.82 -15.06 -6.19
CA ARG A 11 -0.06 -14.62 -7.36
C ARG A 11 1.17 -13.77 -6.98
N ASN A 12 1.97 -14.28 -6.05
CA ASN A 12 3.19 -13.62 -5.54
C ASN A 12 2.95 -12.24 -4.90
N THR A 13 1.71 -11.93 -4.50
CA THR A 13 1.34 -10.67 -3.84
C THR A 13 0.82 -10.99 -2.44
N PHE A 14 1.30 -10.27 -1.42
CA PHE A 14 0.78 -10.39 -0.07
C PHE A 14 -0.65 -9.88 0.01
N VAL A 15 -1.51 -10.68 0.65
CA VAL A 15 -2.82 -10.20 1.09
C VAL A 15 -2.62 -9.43 2.40
N LEU A 16 -3.24 -8.25 2.47
CA LEU A 16 -3.13 -7.38 3.63
C LEU A 16 -4.36 -7.55 4.52
N TYR A 17 -4.16 -7.50 5.83
CA TYR A 17 -5.20 -7.56 6.85
C TYR A 17 -5.30 -6.21 7.56
N ASP A 18 -6.49 -5.61 7.52
CA ASP A 18 -6.84 -4.44 8.31
C ASP A 18 -7.45 -4.87 9.64
N ARG A 19 -6.70 -4.63 10.73
CA ARG A 19 -7.09 -5.06 12.08
C ARG A 19 -8.31 -4.34 12.63
N GLU A 20 -8.59 -3.12 12.15
CA GLU A 20 -9.70 -2.32 12.67
C GLU A 20 -11.04 -2.78 12.10
N THR A 21 -11.05 -3.28 10.87
CA THR A 21 -12.29 -3.63 10.16
C THR A 21 -12.44 -5.11 9.82
N GLY A 22 -11.40 -5.90 10.07
CA GLY A 22 -11.36 -7.31 9.70
C GLY A 22 -11.33 -7.52 8.18
N THR A 23 -11.02 -6.47 7.41
CA THR A 23 -11.02 -6.55 5.94
C THR A 23 -9.72 -7.17 5.44
N LEU A 24 -9.84 -8.11 4.51
CA LEU A 24 -8.71 -8.56 3.70
C LEU A 24 -8.66 -7.75 2.41
N TRP A 25 -7.47 -7.22 2.11
CA TRP A 25 -7.21 -6.34 1.01
C TRP A 25 -6.23 -6.99 0.04
N TYR A 26 -6.62 -7.07 -1.23
CA TYR A 26 -5.72 -7.49 -2.31
C TYR A 26 -5.20 -6.26 -3.08
N PRO A 27 -3.87 -6.09 -3.23
CA PRO A 27 -3.29 -4.99 -3.98
C PRO A 27 -3.52 -5.08 -5.49
N TYR A 28 -3.88 -3.95 -6.10
CA TYR A 28 -3.93 -3.72 -7.54
C TYR A 28 -3.23 -2.39 -7.87
N ALA A 29 -2.92 -2.18 -9.16
CA ALA A 29 -2.30 -0.93 -9.63
C ALA A 29 -3.07 0.34 -9.23
N LYS A 30 -4.41 0.28 -9.18
CA LYS A 30 -5.29 1.41 -8.85
C LYS A 30 -5.60 1.58 -7.35
N GLY A 31 -5.13 0.67 -6.50
CA GLY A 31 -5.47 0.66 -5.07
C GLY A 31 -5.73 -0.75 -4.53
N LEU A 32 -6.41 -0.85 -3.40
CA LEU A 32 -6.71 -2.11 -2.75
C LEU A 32 -8.18 -2.50 -2.94
N MET A 33 -8.43 -3.77 -3.26
CA MET A 33 -9.78 -4.34 -3.30
C MET A 33 -10.07 -5.10 -2.01
N GLY A 34 -11.22 -4.84 -1.39
CA GLY A 34 -11.71 -5.65 -0.28
C GLY A 34 -12.20 -7.01 -0.77
N ILE A 35 -11.45 -8.07 -0.45
CA ILE A 35 -11.78 -9.45 -0.87
C ILE A 35 -12.50 -10.25 0.22
N GLN A 36 -12.55 -9.75 1.45
CA GLN A 36 -13.33 -10.30 2.56
C GLN A 36 -13.54 -9.23 3.65
N GLY A 37 -14.55 -9.39 4.51
CA GLY A 37 -14.75 -8.56 5.70
C GLY A 37 -15.66 -7.36 5.48
N LYS A 38 -15.60 -6.38 6.39
CA LYS A 38 -16.53 -5.23 6.44
C LYS A 38 -16.63 -4.46 5.12
N TYR A 39 -15.53 -4.36 4.37
CA TYR A 39 -15.47 -3.63 3.11
C TYR A 39 -15.37 -4.53 1.88
N PHE A 40 -15.96 -5.73 1.92
CA PHE A 40 -16.01 -6.64 0.77
C PHE A 40 -16.54 -5.94 -0.50
N LYS A 41 -15.86 -6.18 -1.63
CA LYS A 41 -16.09 -5.59 -2.97
C LYS A 41 -15.96 -4.06 -3.04
N ARG A 42 -15.44 -3.40 -2.00
CA ARG A 42 -15.12 -1.96 -2.04
C ARG A 42 -13.66 -1.74 -2.44
N TRP A 43 -13.42 -0.60 -3.07
CA TRP A 43 -12.08 -0.13 -3.40
C TRP A 43 -11.59 0.88 -2.36
N LEU A 44 -10.35 0.72 -1.92
CA LEU A 44 -9.57 1.76 -1.27
C LEU A 44 -8.59 2.32 -2.32
N PRO A 45 -8.80 3.55 -2.83
CA PRO A 45 -8.01 4.09 -3.93
C PRO A 45 -6.55 4.36 -3.52
N LYS A 46 -5.61 4.16 -4.45
CA LYS A 46 -4.21 4.56 -4.27
C LYS A 46 -4.12 6.09 -4.25
N LEU A 47 -3.39 6.63 -3.27
CA LEU A 47 -3.01 8.05 -3.28
C LEU A 47 -1.86 8.29 -4.26
N PRO A 48 -1.80 9.44 -4.94
CA PRO A 48 -0.68 9.77 -5.82
C PRO A 48 0.66 9.65 -5.08
N SER A 49 1.56 8.85 -5.63
CA SER A 49 2.91 8.63 -5.11
C SER A 49 3.85 8.29 -6.25
N ASP A 50 5.09 8.74 -6.15
CA ASP A 50 6.15 8.39 -7.10
C ASP A 50 6.91 7.17 -6.60
N ASP A 51 7.04 6.16 -7.46
CA ASP A 51 8.04 5.11 -7.28
C ASP A 51 9.35 5.66 -7.87
N THR A 52 10.29 6.09 -7.02
CA THR A 52 11.53 6.77 -7.41
C THR A 52 12.73 6.17 -6.70
N THR A 53 13.91 6.23 -7.32
CA THR A 53 15.16 5.93 -6.63
C THR A 53 15.63 7.12 -5.78
N TRP A 54 16.50 6.86 -4.82
CA TRP A 54 17.12 7.91 -4.01
C TRP A 54 17.93 8.90 -4.86
N GLU A 55 18.65 8.42 -5.87
CA GLU A 55 19.45 9.28 -6.75
C GLU A 55 18.58 10.24 -7.56
N GLU A 56 17.50 9.74 -8.18
CA GLU A 56 16.54 10.56 -8.93
C GLU A 56 15.84 11.56 -8.03
N TRP A 57 15.45 11.14 -6.82
CA TRP A 57 14.84 12.04 -5.85
C TRP A 57 15.79 13.17 -5.47
N ARG A 58 17.06 12.87 -5.16
CA ARG A 58 18.06 13.89 -4.79
C ARG A 58 18.37 14.86 -5.93
N LYS A 59 18.38 14.39 -7.19
CA LYS A 59 18.51 15.25 -8.37
C LYS A 59 17.32 16.22 -8.50
N ARG A 60 16.10 15.75 -8.21
CA ARG A 60 14.87 16.59 -8.23
C ARG A 60 14.76 17.54 -7.03
N HIS A 61 15.34 17.18 -5.89
CA HIS A 61 15.23 17.93 -4.63
C HIS A 61 16.62 18.21 -4.01
N PRO A 62 17.49 18.99 -4.69
CA PRO A 62 18.88 19.18 -4.27
C PRO A 62 19.04 19.99 -2.98
N SER A 63 18.02 20.77 -2.59
CA SER A 63 18.04 21.60 -1.38
C SER A 63 17.53 20.90 -0.13
N SER A 64 17.08 19.64 -0.23
CA SER A 64 16.57 18.90 0.92
C SER A 64 17.71 18.45 1.82
N GLU A 65 17.51 18.56 3.13
CA GLU A 65 18.45 18.06 4.13
C GLU A 65 18.15 16.60 4.49
N VAL A 66 19.20 15.84 4.79
CA VAL A 66 19.09 14.48 5.32
C VAL A 66 19.09 14.56 6.83
N LEU A 67 18.04 14.07 7.47
CA LEU A 67 18.00 13.96 8.93
C LEU A 67 19.00 12.89 9.39
N GLN A 68 19.95 13.27 10.25
CA GLN A 68 20.91 12.36 10.90
C GLN A 68 20.42 11.91 12.28
#